data_AF-A0AAU2FS52-F1
#
_entry.id   AF-A0AAU2FS52-F1
#
_cell.length_a   1.000
_cell.length_b   1.000
_cell.length_c   1.000
_cell.angle_alpha   90.00
_cell.angle_beta   90.00
_cell.angle_gamma   90.00
#
_symmetry.space_group_name_H-M   'P 1'
#
loop_
_entity.id
_entity.type
_entity.pdbx_description
1 polymer ?
#
loop_
_entity_poly.entity_id
_entity_poly.type
_entity_poly.pdbx_seq_one_letter_code
_entity_poly.pdbx_strand_id
1 'polypeptide(L)'
;MRMRKATSALVGLLLAGVAATPAHGETVRSKQWHLDAMKADDIWKISTGKGVTVAVIDTGVARIPELEGQVLPGKNFALETYKGDERTDYGNHGTAMAAIIAGNGKGPGGAESAFGLAPGAKILPLRVDVGGDGGPLFKSMIQAVRYAADSDAKVLSISMVGSGESEELASAVKYALGKGKLIFAGVGNDGDTTNGIYYPAATPGVVGVAAVDPNGEATKESQHGPQVDLSAPGVNIVTGCNGDTGLCNSHGTSDATALASASAALLWSAHPEWTNNQVLRVLLNTAGKPVDGAERNNGVGYGVVRPKIALPTPGDPGPADVFPLPDLAAADAKNSPAPSTNSKKPESSAPNAEAKKSEGGGLPWLALGLGACVLIGGAVTAVLVRRRNR
;
A
#
# COMPACT_ATOMS: atom_id res chain seq x y z
N MET A 1 -91.63 -21.72 19.75
CA MET A 1 -92.35 -21.41 18.50
C MET A 1 -91.56 -20.36 17.73
N ARG A 2 -91.22 -20.67 16.48
CA ARG A 2 -90.76 -19.78 15.40
C ARG A 2 -89.34 -19.19 15.43
N MET A 3 -88.46 -20.01 14.83
CA MET A 3 -87.40 -19.67 13.87
C MET A 3 -87.49 -18.28 13.23
N ARG A 4 -86.34 -17.59 13.15
CA ARG A 4 -85.93 -16.91 11.92
C ARG A 4 -84.48 -17.27 11.59
N LYS A 5 -84.33 -17.78 10.38
CA LYS A 5 -83.09 -18.19 9.73
C LYS A 5 -82.29 -16.94 9.36
N ALA A 6 -80.98 -16.96 9.57
CA ALA A 6 -80.04 -16.12 8.84
C ALA A 6 -78.94 -17.04 8.29
N THR A 7 -79.05 -17.34 7.00
CA THR A 7 -78.04 -17.99 6.17
C THR A 7 -76.94 -16.97 5.89
N SER A 8 -75.70 -17.25 6.28
CA SER A 8 -74.52 -16.56 5.74
C SER A 8 -73.48 -17.60 5.33
N ALA A 9 -73.01 -17.39 4.10
CA ALA A 9 -72.23 -18.30 3.27
C ALA A 9 -70.79 -18.49 3.77
N LEU A 10 -70.22 -19.65 3.44
CA LEU A 10 -68.79 -19.91 3.44
C LEU A 10 -68.06 -18.93 2.49
N VAL A 11 -66.96 -18.35 2.98
CA VAL A 11 -65.76 -18.10 2.16
C VAL A 11 -64.56 -18.51 3.00
N GLY A 12 -63.90 -19.60 2.60
CA GLY A 12 -62.65 -20.04 3.18
C GLY A 12 -61.50 -19.14 2.73
N LEU A 13 -60.64 -18.76 3.67
CA LEU A 13 -59.31 -18.25 3.36
C LEU A 13 -58.30 -19.26 3.90
N LEU A 14 -57.86 -20.17 3.03
CA LEU A 14 -56.65 -20.95 3.22
C LEU A 14 -55.46 -19.99 3.08
N LEU A 15 -54.97 -19.48 4.20
CA LEU A 15 -53.66 -18.84 4.27
C LEU A 15 -52.60 -19.93 4.14
N ALA A 16 -52.22 -20.24 2.90
CA ALA A 16 -50.96 -20.93 2.64
C ALA A 16 -49.84 -20.02 3.14
N GLY A 17 -49.21 -20.40 4.25
CA GLY A 17 -48.01 -19.74 4.76
C GLY A 17 -46.90 -19.85 3.72
N VAL A 18 -46.71 -18.79 2.95
CA VAL A 18 -45.46 -18.60 2.20
C VAL A 18 -44.39 -18.49 3.27
N ALA A 19 -43.57 -19.53 3.41
CA ALA A 19 -42.35 -19.42 4.19
C ALA A 19 -41.52 -18.32 3.51
N ALA A 20 -41.53 -17.13 4.09
CA ALA A 20 -40.65 -16.06 3.67
C ALA A 20 -39.23 -16.60 3.84
N THR A 21 -38.54 -16.83 2.73
CA THR A 21 -37.09 -17.00 2.75
C THR A 21 -36.53 -15.78 3.49
N PRO A 22 -35.70 -15.96 4.52
CA PRO A 22 -35.12 -14.82 5.21
C PRO A 22 -34.41 -13.98 4.15
N ALA A 23 -34.78 -12.70 4.06
CA ALA A 23 -34.04 -11.76 3.24
C ALA A 23 -32.63 -11.69 3.86
N HIS A 24 -31.65 -12.36 3.25
CA HIS A 24 -30.26 -12.13 3.57
C HIS A 24 -29.95 -10.68 3.21
N GLY A 25 -29.95 -9.81 4.22
CA GLY A 25 -29.46 -8.44 4.07
C GLY A 25 -28.01 -8.49 3.58
N GLU A 26 -27.67 -7.57 2.68
CA GLU A 26 -26.31 -7.44 2.18
C GLU A 26 -25.36 -7.08 3.34
N THR A 27 -24.44 -7.99 3.64
CA THR A 27 -23.44 -7.85 4.71
C THR A 27 -22.34 -6.86 4.31
N VAL A 28 -21.60 -6.26 5.26
CA VAL A 28 -20.40 -5.48 4.89
C VAL A 28 -19.36 -6.39 4.25
N ARG A 29 -19.19 -7.61 4.75
CA ARG A 29 -18.24 -8.59 4.19
C ARG A 29 -18.56 -8.92 2.74
N SER A 30 -19.83 -8.99 2.34
CA SER A 30 -20.24 -9.23 0.94
C SER A 30 -19.98 -8.05 0.01
N LYS A 31 -19.66 -6.86 0.55
CA LYS A 31 -19.20 -5.69 -0.22
C LYS A 31 -17.68 -5.70 -0.44
N GLN A 32 -16.94 -6.53 0.30
CA GLN A 32 -15.48 -6.62 0.22
C GLN A 32 -15.04 -7.59 -0.88
N TRP A 33 -15.37 -7.29 -2.14
CA TRP A 33 -15.08 -8.15 -3.30
C TRP A 33 -13.60 -8.57 -3.37
N HIS A 34 -12.68 -7.69 -2.95
CA HIS A 34 -11.25 -7.94 -2.96
C HIS A 34 -10.87 -9.13 -2.07
N LEU A 35 -11.54 -9.32 -0.93
CA LEU A 35 -11.33 -10.49 -0.07
C LEU A 35 -11.86 -11.78 -0.74
N ASP A 36 -12.95 -11.69 -1.51
CA ASP A 36 -13.50 -12.85 -2.26
C ASP A 36 -12.62 -13.23 -3.46
N ALA A 37 -12.07 -12.22 -4.14
CA ALA A 37 -11.11 -12.41 -5.22
C ALA A 37 -9.82 -13.07 -4.71
N MET A 38 -9.32 -12.61 -3.55
CA MET A 38 -8.13 -13.18 -2.90
C MET A 38 -8.38 -14.50 -2.18
N LYS A 39 -9.64 -14.93 -2.03
CA LYS A 39 -10.05 -16.15 -1.29
C LYS A 39 -9.70 -16.09 0.21
N ALA A 40 -10.00 -14.96 0.85
CA ALA A 40 -9.67 -14.70 2.25
C ALA A 40 -10.20 -15.78 3.21
N ASP A 41 -11.43 -16.26 3.02
CA ASP A 41 -12.03 -17.30 3.88
C ASP A 41 -11.23 -18.61 3.88
N ASP A 42 -10.57 -18.94 2.77
CA ASP A 42 -9.68 -20.10 2.67
C ASP A 42 -8.29 -19.82 3.23
N ILE A 43 -7.80 -18.60 3.08
CA ILE A 43 -6.53 -18.14 3.64
C ILE A 43 -6.59 -18.20 5.17
N TRP A 44 -7.67 -17.71 5.78
CA TRP A 44 -7.82 -17.64 7.24
C TRP A 44 -7.90 -19.01 7.94
N LYS A 45 -8.20 -20.08 7.19
CA LYS A 45 -8.09 -21.47 7.69
C LYS A 45 -6.63 -21.90 7.90
N ILE A 46 -5.68 -21.24 7.23
CA ILE A 46 -4.24 -21.56 7.27
C ILE A 46 -3.49 -20.53 8.12
N SER A 47 -3.70 -19.24 7.85
CA SER A 47 -3.02 -18.14 8.53
C SER A 47 -3.92 -16.92 8.63
N THR A 48 -3.83 -16.21 9.75
CA THR A 48 -4.48 -14.90 9.94
C THR A 48 -3.46 -13.77 10.07
N GLY A 49 -2.15 -14.04 9.92
CA GLY A 49 -1.10 -13.05 10.18
C GLY A 49 -0.73 -12.91 11.66
N LYS A 50 -1.18 -13.84 12.52
CA LYS A 50 -0.92 -13.82 13.96
C LYS A 50 0.59 -13.84 14.26
N GLY A 51 1.02 -12.97 15.18
CA GLY A 51 2.42 -12.87 15.59
C GLY A 51 3.28 -12.00 14.67
N VAL A 52 2.69 -11.42 13.61
CA VAL A 52 3.36 -10.46 12.75
C VAL A 52 2.84 -9.06 13.04
N THR A 53 3.77 -8.12 13.20
CA THR A 53 3.48 -6.68 13.30
C THR A 53 3.78 -6.00 11.97
N VAL A 54 2.82 -5.22 11.48
CA VAL A 54 2.94 -4.36 10.30
C VAL A 54 3.00 -2.90 10.77
N ALA A 55 4.10 -2.21 10.45
CA ALA A 55 4.21 -0.77 10.66
C ALA A 55 3.47 -0.04 9.54
N VAL A 56 2.45 0.73 9.89
CA VAL A 56 1.68 1.57 8.95
C VAL A 56 2.22 2.98 9.07
N ILE A 57 2.98 3.42 8.05
CA ILE A 57 3.59 4.75 7.97
C ILE A 57 2.65 5.63 7.15
N ASP A 58 1.79 6.39 7.82
CA ASP A 58 0.63 7.04 7.19
C ASP A 58 0.11 8.24 8.01
N THR A 59 -1.13 8.70 7.79
CA THR A 59 -1.76 9.87 8.44
C THR A 59 -2.07 9.71 9.93
N GLY A 60 -1.77 8.54 10.51
CA GLY A 60 -2.22 8.10 11.82
C GLY A 60 -3.26 6.99 11.69
N VAL A 61 -3.69 6.41 12.81
CA VAL A 61 -4.72 5.36 12.81
C VAL A 61 -5.74 5.66 13.90
N ALA A 62 -6.98 5.99 13.55
CA ALA A 62 -8.03 6.28 14.52
C ALA A 62 -8.50 5.02 15.28
N ARG A 63 -9.13 5.23 16.44
CA ARG A 63 -9.82 4.16 17.18
C ARG A 63 -11.15 3.88 16.52
N ILE A 64 -11.21 2.77 15.79
CA ILE A 64 -12.45 2.22 15.23
C ILE A 64 -12.67 0.80 15.78
N PRO A 65 -13.92 0.33 15.86
CA PRO A 65 -14.25 -1.00 16.37
C PRO A 65 -13.47 -2.15 15.69
N GLU A 66 -13.36 -2.10 14.36
CA GLU A 66 -12.69 -3.12 13.53
C GLU A 66 -11.19 -3.24 13.83
N LEU A 67 -10.59 -2.25 14.49
CA LEU A 67 -9.18 -2.23 14.88
C LEU A 67 -8.98 -2.42 16.39
N GLU A 68 -10.04 -2.71 17.14
CA GLU A 68 -9.96 -2.95 18.57
C GLU A 68 -9.01 -4.12 18.88
N GLY A 69 -8.06 -3.86 19.77
CA GLY A 69 -7.01 -4.81 20.14
C GLY A 69 -5.97 -5.08 19.06
N GLN A 70 -6.07 -4.51 17.86
CA GLN A 70 -5.10 -4.72 16.78
C GLN A 70 -3.99 -3.69 16.73
N VAL A 71 -4.25 -2.49 17.23
CA VAL A 71 -3.30 -1.39 17.15
C VAL A 71 -2.45 -1.31 18.42
N LEU A 72 -1.14 -1.38 18.24
CA LEU A 72 -0.13 -1.20 19.28
C LEU A 72 0.12 0.29 19.57
N PRO A 73 0.76 0.63 20.71
CA PRO A 73 1.36 1.94 20.91
C PRO A 73 2.36 2.23 19.79
N GLY A 74 2.22 3.38 19.13
CA GLY A 74 3.07 3.78 18.03
C GLY A 74 3.77 5.09 18.29
N LYS A 75 4.01 5.87 17.23
CA LYS A 75 4.71 7.15 17.35
C LYS A 75 4.23 8.17 16.33
N ASN A 76 4.15 9.43 16.76
CA ASN A 76 3.89 10.58 15.90
C ASN A 76 5.21 11.23 15.48
N PHE A 77 5.43 11.37 14.18
CA PHE A 77 6.52 12.11 13.55
C PHE A 77 6.04 13.33 12.77
N ALA A 78 4.73 13.55 12.68
CA ALA A 78 4.18 14.75 12.06
C ALA A 78 4.61 16.01 12.83
N LEU A 79 4.73 17.14 12.12
CA LEU A 79 5.04 18.45 12.67
C LEU A 79 4.08 18.82 13.80
N GLU A 80 4.58 19.51 14.81
CA GLU A 80 3.80 19.95 15.98
C GLU A 80 2.60 20.84 15.62
N THR A 81 2.65 21.51 14.47
CA THR A 81 1.51 22.26 13.91
C THR A 81 0.29 21.38 13.67
N TYR A 82 0.48 20.08 13.39
CA TYR A 82 -0.57 19.09 13.28
C TYR A 82 -0.79 18.41 14.63
N LYS A 83 -1.71 18.95 15.43
CA LYS A 83 -2.03 18.43 16.77
C LYS A 83 -2.40 16.94 16.74
N GLY A 84 -2.22 16.29 17.89
CA GLY A 84 -2.59 14.90 18.12
C GLY A 84 -1.38 13.96 18.25
N ASP A 85 -1.69 12.68 18.25
CA ASP A 85 -0.78 11.56 18.46
C ASP A 85 -0.82 10.60 17.25
N GLU A 86 -0.21 9.42 17.36
CA GLU A 86 -0.24 8.37 16.35
C GLU A 86 -1.64 7.79 16.12
N ARG A 87 -2.56 8.02 17.06
CA ARG A 87 -3.96 7.59 17.01
C ARG A 87 -4.89 8.64 16.44
N THR A 88 -4.35 9.80 16.06
CA THR A 88 -5.09 10.90 15.46
C THR A 88 -4.95 10.82 13.95
N ASP A 89 -6.07 10.63 13.26
CA ASP A 89 -6.12 10.55 11.81
C ASP A 89 -7.27 11.42 11.29
N TYR A 90 -6.93 12.61 10.79
CA TYR A 90 -7.90 13.56 10.26
C TYR A 90 -8.39 13.20 8.86
N GLY A 91 -7.57 12.48 8.10
CA GLY A 91 -7.82 12.15 6.70
C GLY A 91 -8.42 10.76 6.48
N ASN A 92 -8.51 9.94 7.53
CA ASN A 92 -8.95 8.53 7.50
C ASN A 92 -8.08 7.57 6.69
N HIS A 93 -7.06 8.05 5.98
CA HIS A 93 -6.29 7.24 5.06
C HIS A 93 -5.53 6.14 5.80
N GLY A 94 -4.74 6.47 6.82
CA GLY A 94 -4.01 5.48 7.60
C GLY A 94 -4.91 4.54 8.39
N THR A 95 -6.07 5.02 8.85
CA THR A 95 -7.11 4.17 9.46
C THR A 95 -7.64 3.13 8.47
N ALA A 96 -7.95 3.54 7.24
CA ALA A 96 -8.42 2.66 6.19
C ALA A 96 -7.34 1.63 5.81
N MET A 97 -6.07 2.04 5.66
CA MET A 97 -4.95 1.14 5.40
C MET A 97 -4.80 0.09 6.49
N ALA A 98 -4.82 0.52 7.75
CA ALA A 98 -4.75 -0.39 8.91
C ALA A 98 -5.93 -1.37 8.94
N ALA A 99 -7.14 -0.92 8.59
CA ALA A 99 -8.33 -1.76 8.52
C ALA A 99 -8.27 -2.77 7.37
N ILE A 100 -7.77 -2.39 6.19
CA ILE A 100 -7.52 -3.30 5.06
C ILE A 100 -6.50 -4.38 5.46
N ILE A 101 -5.50 -4.04 6.26
CA ILE A 101 -4.50 -5.00 6.74
C ILE A 101 -5.09 -5.92 7.82
N ALA A 102 -5.59 -5.36 8.92
CA ALA A 102 -5.82 -6.09 10.17
C ALA A 102 -7.22 -5.91 10.77
N GLY A 103 -8.19 -5.42 9.99
CA GLY A 103 -9.60 -5.34 10.41
C GLY A 103 -10.07 -6.69 10.95
N ASN A 104 -10.51 -6.72 12.21
CA ASN A 104 -10.77 -7.95 12.94
C ASN A 104 -12.20 -8.49 12.75
N GLY A 105 -13.02 -7.80 11.94
CA GLY A 105 -14.43 -8.13 11.71
C GLY A 105 -15.33 -7.96 12.93
N LYS A 106 -14.88 -7.23 13.96
CA LYS A 106 -15.62 -6.92 15.19
C LYS A 106 -15.96 -5.44 15.20
N GLY A 107 -17.02 -5.07 14.50
CA GLY A 107 -17.56 -3.71 14.45
C GLY A 107 -19.03 -3.63 14.85
N PRO A 108 -19.67 -2.46 14.71
CA PRO A 108 -21.05 -2.23 15.13
C PRO A 108 -22.07 -3.14 14.42
N GLY A 109 -21.70 -3.72 13.27
CA GLY A 109 -22.48 -4.74 12.56
C GLY A 109 -22.34 -6.16 13.13
N GLY A 110 -21.53 -6.39 14.15
CA GLY A 110 -21.25 -7.74 14.66
C GLY A 110 -20.51 -8.58 13.61
N ALA A 111 -21.01 -9.79 13.30
CA ALA A 111 -20.47 -10.68 12.26
C ALA A 111 -20.44 -10.07 10.84
N GLU A 112 -21.04 -8.90 10.68
CA GLU A 112 -21.23 -8.15 9.44
C GLU A 112 -20.27 -6.96 9.33
N SER A 113 -19.13 -6.96 10.01
CA SER A 113 -18.20 -5.81 10.02
C SER A 113 -17.06 -6.00 9.02
N ALA A 114 -16.37 -4.92 8.65
CA ALA A 114 -15.29 -5.02 7.68
C ALA A 114 -14.10 -5.84 8.22
N PHE A 115 -13.59 -6.74 7.39
CA PHE A 115 -12.39 -7.52 7.66
C PHE A 115 -11.19 -6.93 6.92
N GLY A 116 -10.01 -7.05 7.53
CA GLY A 116 -8.74 -6.95 6.83
C GLY A 116 -8.28 -8.31 6.32
N LEU A 117 -7.33 -8.32 5.40
CA LEU A 117 -6.82 -9.57 4.83
C LEU A 117 -6.02 -10.42 5.85
N ALA A 118 -5.33 -9.77 6.80
CA ALA A 118 -4.54 -10.39 7.86
C ALA A 118 -5.11 -10.03 9.26
N PRO A 119 -6.32 -10.51 9.63
CA PRO A 119 -7.06 -10.05 10.80
C PRO A 119 -6.41 -10.44 12.15
N GLY A 120 -5.35 -11.23 12.16
CA GLY A 120 -4.55 -11.57 13.34
C GLY A 120 -3.24 -10.78 13.47
N ALA A 121 -2.86 -10.00 12.46
CA ALA A 121 -1.68 -9.14 12.51
C ALA A 121 -1.88 -7.96 13.46
N LYS A 122 -0.78 -7.42 13.99
CA LYS A 122 -0.78 -6.17 14.76
C LYS A 122 -0.34 -5.00 13.92
N ILE A 123 -0.92 -3.83 14.20
CA ILE A 123 -0.59 -2.57 13.54
C ILE A 123 0.28 -1.74 14.48
N LEU A 124 1.47 -1.33 14.02
CA LEU A 124 2.28 -0.30 14.64
C LEU A 124 2.03 1.02 13.89
N PRO A 125 1.24 1.96 14.43
CA PRO A 125 0.90 3.19 13.72
C PRO A 125 2.04 4.20 13.83
N LEU A 126 2.57 4.63 12.69
CA LEU A 126 3.62 5.65 12.62
C LEU A 126 3.10 6.83 11.81
N ARG A 127 2.65 7.85 12.53
CA ARG A 127 2.03 9.03 11.91
C ARG A 127 3.12 9.93 11.30
N VAL A 128 2.96 10.28 10.03
CA VAL A 128 3.85 11.18 9.28
C VAL A 128 3.11 12.41 8.78
N ASP A 129 3.86 13.38 8.27
CA ASP A 129 3.29 14.60 7.72
C ASP A 129 2.60 14.35 6.38
N VAL A 130 1.35 14.82 6.27
CA VAL A 130 0.58 14.81 5.04
C VAL A 130 0.15 16.23 4.69
N GLY A 131 0.98 16.93 3.91
CA GLY A 131 0.74 18.29 3.44
C GLY A 131 2.03 19.07 3.17
N GLY A 132 1.93 20.12 2.35
CA GLY A 132 3.05 21.01 2.02
C GLY A 132 3.87 20.61 0.78
N ASP A 133 5.04 21.22 0.61
CA ASP A 133 5.98 21.07 -0.51
C ASP A 133 6.78 19.74 -0.52
N GLY A 134 6.23 18.67 0.07
CA GLY A 134 6.82 17.32 0.10
C GLY A 134 8.03 17.14 1.04
N GLY A 135 8.79 18.20 1.33
CA GLY A 135 9.95 18.15 2.24
C GLY A 135 9.62 17.64 3.65
N PRO A 136 8.57 18.16 4.33
CA PRO A 136 8.15 17.67 5.64
C PRO A 136 7.76 16.18 5.66
N LEU A 137 7.10 15.70 4.59
CA LEU A 137 6.74 14.28 4.44
C LEU A 137 7.99 13.40 4.42
N PHE A 138 8.97 13.70 3.56
CA PHE A 138 10.18 12.88 3.48
C PHE A 138 10.94 12.81 4.81
N LYS A 139 11.06 13.94 5.51
CA LYS A 139 11.73 13.99 6.81
C LYS A 139 11.05 13.09 7.84
N SER A 140 9.73 13.24 8.03
CA SER A 140 8.97 12.42 8.99
C SER A 140 8.90 10.95 8.57
N MET A 141 8.80 10.66 7.27
CA MET A 141 8.86 9.31 6.71
C MET A 141 10.21 8.62 6.99
N ILE A 142 11.34 9.30 6.75
CA ILE A 142 12.68 8.74 7.01
C ILE A 142 12.82 8.39 8.50
N GLN A 143 12.33 9.25 9.40
CA GLN A 143 12.32 8.99 10.83
C GLN A 143 11.44 7.79 11.19
N ALA A 144 10.26 7.68 10.58
CA ALA A 144 9.35 6.56 10.77
C ALA A 144 9.94 5.23 10.27
N VAL A 145 10.58 5.21 9.10
CA VAL A 145 11.25 4.02 8.55
C VAL A 145 12.36 3.54 9.50
N ARG A 146 13.19 4.44 10.02
CA ARG A 146 14.24 4.09 11.00
C ARG A 146 13.65 3.57 12.31
N TYR A 147 12.59 4.21 12.81
CA TYR A 147 11.91 3.74 14.02
C TYR A 147 11.29 2.34 13.82
N ALA A 148 10.64 2.10 12.69
CA ALA A 148 10.10 0.78 12.35
C ALA A 148 11.20 -0.28 12.23
N ALA A 149 12.37 0.09 11.69
CA ALA A 149 13.54 -0.79 11.59
C ALA A 149 14.03 -1.30 12.96
N ASP A 150 13.94 -0.47 14.01
CA ASP A 150 14.33 -0.83 15.37
C ASP A 150 13.19 -1.41 16.22
N SER A 151 11.98 -1.49 15.66
CA SER A 151 10.81 -2.11 16.31
C SER A 151 10.68 -3.60 16.01
N ASP A 152 9.70 -4.25 16.62
CA ASP A 152 9.33 -5.64 16.32
C ASP A 152 8.53 -5.81 15.01
N ALA A 153 8.21 -4.72 14.30
CA ALA A 153 7.57 -4.80 12.99
C ALA A 153 8.39 -5.67 12.03
N LYS A 154 7.74 -6.53 11.24
CA LYS A 154 8.39 -7.30 10.15
C LYS A 154 8.16 -6.66 8.80
N VAL A 155 7.01 -6.02 8.64
CA VAL A 155 6.57 -5.38 7.39
C VAL A 155 6.37 -3.89 7.63
N LEU A 156 6.85 -3.06 6.72
CA LEU A 156 6.55 -1.62 6.65
C LEU A 156 5.63 -1.40 5.45
N SER A 157 4.48 -0.79 5.69
CA SER A 157 3.48 -0.43 4.68
C SER A 157 3.46 1.09 4.55
N ILE A 158 3.81 1.61 3.38
CA ILE A 158 3.95 3.04 3.12
C ILE A 158 3.06 3.44 1.96
N SER A 159 1.89 3.99 2.26
CA SER A 159 0.93 4.44 1.26
C SER A 159 1.01 5.95 0.99
N MET A 160 2.20 6.54 1.25
CA MET A 160 2.54 7.94 1.02
C MET A 160 3.65 8.04 -0.01
N VAL A 161 3.52 9.00 -0.93
CA VAL A 161 4.46 9.18 -2.04
C VAL A 161 4.89 10.63 -2.17
N GLY A 162 6.10 10.83 -2.67
CA GLY A 162 6.62 12.15 -3.03
C GLY A 162 7.57 12.08 -4.23
N SER A 163 7.78 13.23 -4.87
CA SER A 163 8.76 13.36 -5.95
C SER A 163 10.15 13.68 -5.41
N GLY A 164 11.18 13.18 -6.08
CA GLY A 164 12.58 13.49 -5.77
C GLY A 164 13.28 12.35 -5.06
N GLU A 165 14.43 11.97 -5.62
CA GLU A 165 15.31 10.97 -5.02
C GLU A 165 15.96 11.53 -3.75
N SER A 166 16.19 10.67 -2.76
CA SER A 166 16.82 11.04 -1.49
C SER A 166 17.80 9.96 -1.03
N GLU A 167 19.07 10.34 -0.91
CA GLU A 167 20.12 9.46 -0.36
C GLU A 167 19.82 9.09 1.10
N GLU A 168 19.22 10.01 1.87
CA GLU A 168 18.83 9.77 3.26
C GLU A 168 17.71 8.71 3.36
N LEU A 169 16.76 8.76 2.43
CA LEU A 169 15.71 7.75 2.31
C LEU A 169 16.29 6.39 1.88
N ALA A 170 17.16 6.37 0.87
CA ALA A 170 17.86 5.15 0.46
C ALA A 170 18.67 4.52 1.61
N SER A 171 19.36 5.35 2.41
CA SER A 171 20.07 4.91 3.61
C SER A 171 19.12 4.32 4.67
N ALA A 172 17.97 4.94 4.90
CA ALA A 172 16.98 4.44 5.85
C ALA A 172 16.34 3.11 5.39
N VAL A 173 16.06 2.97 4.09
CA VAL A 173 15.59 1.72 3.47
C VAL A 173 16.63 0.63 3.63
N LYS A 174 17.90 0.88 3.28
CA LYS A 174 18.99 -0.10 3.45
C LYS A 174 19.16 -0.51 4.91
N TYR A 175 19.04 0.43 5.84
CA TYR A 175 19.06 0.14 7.28
C TYR A 175 17.92 -0.80 7.70
N ALA A 176 16.68 -0.51 7.28
CA ALA A 176 15.53 -1.35 7.56
C ALA A 176 15.66 -2.76 6.94
N LEU A 177 16.11 -2.86 5.69
CA LEU A 177 16.39 -4.15 5.04
C LEU A 177 17.45 -4.95 5.79
N GLY A 178 18.54 -4.30 6.23
CA GLY A 178 19.60 -4.92 7.04
C GLY A 178 19.13 -5.39 8.42
N LYS A 179 18.02 -4.83 8.94
CA LYS A 179 17.32 -5.28 10.16
C LYS A 179 16.27 -6.37 9.86
N GLY A 180 16.23 -6.90 8.63
CA GLY A 180 15.32 -7.94 8.21
C GLY A 180 13.89 -7.47 8.02
N LYS A 181 13.66 -6.17 7.75
CA LYS A 181 12.34 -5.64 7.42
C LYS A 181 12.01 -5.86 5.95
N LEU A 182 10.72 -6.03 5.64
CA LEU A 182 10.20 -6.00 4.27
C LEU A 182 9.37 -4.72 4.09
N ILE A 183 9.63 -3.97 3.02
CA ILE A 183 9.06 -2.63 2.82
C ILE A 183 8.23 -2.63 1.54
N PHE A 184 6.96 -2.26 1.66
CA PHE A 184 6.06 -2.06 0.53
C PHE A 184 5.66 -0.60 0.44
N ALA A 185 5.63 -0.06 -0.77
CA ALA A 185 5.14 1.28 -1.01
C ALA A 185 4.30 1.38 -2.28
N GLY A 186 3.27 2.23 -2.23
CA GLY A 186 2.41 2.49 -3.39
C GLY A 186 3.19 3.21 -4.47
N VAL A 187 3.02 2.81 -5.72
CA VAL A 187 3.75 3.43 -6.82
C VAL A 187 3.25 4.83 -7.17
N GLY A 188 2.05 5.24 -6.72
CA GLY A 188 1.45 6.55 -6.99
C GLY A 188 0.18 6.46 -7.84
N ASN A 189 -0.62 7.54 -7.88
CA ASN A 189 -1.97 7.56 -8.47
C ASN A 189 -2.11 8.58 -9.62
N ASP A 190 -1.02 8.94 -10.30
CA ASP A 190 -0.99 9.92 -11.39
C ASP A 190 -0.62 9.30 -12.74
N GLY A 191 -0.83 7.99 -12.92
CA GLY A 191 -0.45 7.20 -14.10
C GLY A 191 -1.13 7.64 -15.40
N ASP A 192 -2.34 8.19 -15.33
CA ASP A 192 -3.09 8.73 -16.46
C ASP A 192 -2.83 10.23 -16.70
N THR A 193 -1.97 10.85 -15.88
CA THR A 193 -1.59 12.26 -16.00
C THR A 193 -0.07 12.43 -16.14
N THR A 194 0.64 12.64 -15.04
CA THR A 194 2.08 12.94 -15.06
C THR A 194 2.95 11.68 -15.14
N ASN A 195 2.43 10.55 -14.66
CA ASN A 195 3.13 9.27 -14.50
C ASN A 195 4.58 9.48 -14.01
N GLY A 196 4.71 10.21 -12.91
CA GLY A 196 6.00 10.50 -12.29
C GLY A 196 6.67 9.26 -11.74
N ILE A 197 7.94 9.39 -11.39
CA ILE A 197 8.64 8.40 -10.56
C ILE A 197 8.58 8.93 -9.13
N TYR A 198 7.87 8.21 -8.26
CA TYR A 198 7.69 8.60 -6.87
C TYR A 198 8.39 7.66 -5.90
N TYR A 199 8.77 8.24 -4.78
CA TYR A 199 9.49 7.61 -3.68
C TYR A 199 8.56 7.52 -2.46
N PRO A 200 8.66 6.45 -1.64
CA PRO A 200 9.75 5.48 -1.60
C PRO A 200 9.64 4.29 -2.56
N ALA A 201 8.57 4.14 -3.34
CA ALA A 201 8.41 2.97 -4.22
C ALA A 201 9.54 2.79 -5.24
N ALA A 202 10.13 3.88 -5.74
CA ALA A 202 11.30 3.83 -6.62
C ALA A 202 12.65 3.73 -5.90
N THR A 203 12.69 3.71 -4.56
CA THR A 203 13.93 3.54 -3.79
C THR A 203 14.38 2.08 -3.86
N PRO A 204 15.63 1.79 -4.28
CA PRO A 204 16.13 0.42 -4.37
C PRO A 204 15.91 -0.38 -3.07
N GLY A 205 15.33 -1.57 -3.20
CA GLY A 205 15.00 -2.44 -2.08
C GLY A 205 13.62 -2.23 -1.46
N VAL A 206 12.86 -1.21 -1.89
CA VAL A 206 11.43 -1.08 -1.60
C VAL A 206 10.64 -1.83 -2.67
N VAL A 207 9.63 -2.58 -2.26
CA VAL A 207 8.73 -3.26 -3.18
C VAL A 207 7.66 -2.27 -3.63
N GLY A 208 7.72 -1.84 -4.89
CA GLY A 208 6.72 -0.94 -5.48
C GLY A 208 5.44 -1.69 -5.84
N VAL A 209 4.30 -1.20 -5.34
CA VAL A 209 3.00 -1.87 -5.48
C VAL A 209 2.04 -1.04 -6.34
N ALA A 210 1.62 -1.62 -7.47
CA ALA A 210 0.60 -1.09 -8.35
C ALA A 210 -0.82 -1.56 -7.97
N ALA A 211 -1.82 -0.79 -8.38
CA ALA A 211 -3.24 -1.13 -8.19
C ALA A 211 -3.77 -1.85 -9.42
N VAL A 212 -4.54 -2.92 -9.19
CA VAL A 212 -5.28 -3.61 -10.26
C VAL A 212 -6.78 -3.61 -10.04
N ASP A 213 -7.51 -3.73 -11.14
CA ASP A 213 -8.94 -3.94 -11.19
C ASP A 213 -9.32 -5.44 -10.98
N PRO A 214 -10.61 -5.80 -10.98
CA PRO A 214 -11.05 -7.18 -10.87
C PRO A 214 -10.57 -8.14 -11.98
N ASN A 215 -10.14 -7.62 -13.13
CA ASN A 215 -9.59 -8.41 -14.23
C ASN A 215 -8.08 -8.66 -14.08
N GLY A 216 -7.44 -8.05 -13.07
CA GLY A 216 -5.99 -8.10 -12.88
C GLY A 216 -5.23 -7.13 -13.79
N GLU A 217 -5.94 -6.18 -14.42
CA GLU A 217 -5.33 -5.11 -15.21
C GLU A 217 -4.98 -3.93 -14.32
N ALA A 218 -3.86 -3.25 -14.59
CA ALA A 218 -3.48 -2.06 -13.85
C ALA A 218 -4.56 -0.98 -13.99
N THR A 219 -4.91 -0.33 -12.88
CA THR A 219 -5.84 0.80 -12.92
C THR A 219 -5.20 1.98 -13.65
N LYS A 220 -6.00 2.83 -14.28
CA LYS A 220 -5.48 3.94 -15.11
C LYS A 220 -4.65 4.91 -14.29
N GLU A 221 -5.06 5.17 -13.06
CA GLU A 221 -4.36 6.05 -12.13
C GLU A 221 -3.04 5.43 -11.61
N SER A 222 -2.86 4.11 -11.64
CA SER A 222 -1.66 3.48 -11.10
C SER A 222 -0.44 3.88 -11.92
N GLN A 223 0.56 4.51 -11.29
CA GLN A 223 1.81 4.80 -11.97
C GLN A 223 2.47 3.52 -12.50
N HIS A 224 3.09 3.61 -13.66
CA HIS A 224 3.67 2.49 -14.35
C HIS A 224 5.13 2.77 -14.72
N GLY A 225 5.98 1.75 -14.59
CA GLY A 225 7.40 1.86 -14.88
C GLY A 225 8.28 0.76 -14.29
N PRO A 226 9.61 0.94 -14.32
CA PRO A 226 10.55 -0.01 -13.73
C PRO A 226 10.40 -0.14 -12.21
N GLN A 227 9.83 0.85 -11.53
CA GLN A 227 9.57 0.85 -10.09
C GLN A 227 8.39 -0.04 -9.65
N VAL A 228 7.68 -0.69 -10.57
CA VAL A 228 6.58 -1.59 -10.23
C VAL A 228 7.10 -3.02 -10.10
N ASP A 229 6.94 -3.62 -8.92
CA ASP A 229 7.40 -4.98 -8.61
C ASP A 229 6.23 -5.95 -8.44
N LEU A 230 5.18 -5.54 -7.74
CA LEU A 230 3.99 -6.35 -7.50
C LEU A 230 2.74 -5.49 -7.68
N SER A 231 1.60 -6.16 -7.69
CA SER A 231 0.31 -5.49 -7.66
C SER A 231 -0.67 -6.19 -6.72
N ALA A 232 -1.74 -5.48 -6.37
CA ALA A 232 -2.85 -6.00 -5.59
C ALA A 232 -4.15 -5.24 -5.94
N PRO A 233 -5.33 -5.77 -5.58
CA PRO A 233 -6.59 -5.08 -5.81
C PRO A 233 -6.57 -3.64 -5.27
N GLY A 234 -7.01 -2.67 -6.07
CA GLY A 234 -7.01 -1.26 -5.68
C GLY A 234 -8.21 -0.47 -6.20
N VAL A 235 -9.33 -1.14 -6.49
CA VAL A 235 -10.56 -0.49 -6.97
C VAL A 235 -11.73 -0.91 -6.10
N ASN A 236 -12.56 0.05 -5.69
CA ASN A 236 -13.78 -0.18 -4.91
C ASN A 236 -13.52 -1.02 -3.64
N ILE A 237 -12.52 -0.61 -2.86
CA ILE A 237 -12.08 -1.30 -1.66
C ILE A 237 -12.91 -0.81 -0.47
N VAL A 238 -13.91 -1.61 -0.10
CA VAL A 238 -14.74 -1.34 1.08
C VAL A 238 -13.99 -1.75 2.35
N THR A 239 -13.82 -0.81 3.29
CA THR A 239 -13.07 -1.01 4.53
C THR A 239 -13.62 -0.17 5.68
N GLY A 240 -13.19 -0.46 6.92
CA GLY A 240 -13.53 0.33 8.09
C GLY A 240 -12.78 1.67 8.13
N CYS A 241 -13.45 2.74 8.56
CA CYS A 241 -12.84 4.05 8.74
C CYS A 241 -13.58 4.87 9.81
N ASN A 242 -13.02 6.02 10.21
CA ASN A 242 -13.65 6.90 11.18
C ASN A 242 -14.67 7.82 10.47
N GLY A 243 -15.96 7.52 10.60
CA GLY A 243 -17.04 8.30 9.98
C GLY A 243 -18.42 7.81 10.39
N ASP A 244 -19.48 8.53 10.01
CA ASP A 244 -20.85 8.28 10.48
C ASP A 244 -21.36 6.86 10.17
N THR A 245 -20.92 6.27 9.06
CA THR A 245 -21.27 4.90 8.65
C THR A 245 -20.28 3.85 9.17
N GLY A 246 -19.12 4.26 9.68
CA GLY A 246 -17.99 3.39 10.03
C GLY A 246 -17.28 2.74 8.83
N LEU A 247 -17.69 3.04 7.60
CA LEU A 247 -17.20 2.40 6.37
C LEU A 247 -16.80 3.43 5.32
N CYS A 248 -15.70 3.14 4.64
CA CYS A 248 -15.20 3.89 3.49
C CYS A 248 -15.10 2.96 2.28
N ASN A 249 -15.19 3.57 1.09
CA ASN A 249 -14.87 2.93 -0.17
C ASN A 249 -13.68 3.68 -0.78
N SER A 250 -12.53 3.02 -0.86
CA SER A 250 -11.28 3.59 -1.38
C SER A 250 -10.88 3.00 -2.72
N HIS A 251 -9.96 3.68 -3.39
CA HIS A 251 -9.27 3.19 -4.57
C HIS A 251 -7.84 3.73 -4.60
N GLY A 252 -6.97 3.06 -5.35
CA GLY A 252 -5.60 3.49 -5.63
C GLY A 252 -4.53 2.53 -5.11
N THR A 253 -3.28 2.89 -5.38
CA THR A 253 -2.09 2.12 -5.01
C THR A 253 -1.90 1.98 -3.50
N SER A 254 -2.51 2.86 -2.70
CA SER A 254 -2.55 2.76 -1.24
C SER A 254 -3.22 1.47 -0.76
N ASP A 255 -4.41 1.16 -1.26
CA ASP A 255 -5.15 -0.04 -0.88
C ASP A 255 -4.40 -1.31 -1.30
N ALA A 256 -3.82 -1.27 -2.51
CA ALA A 256 -3.01 -2.36 -3.03
C ALA A 256 -1.78 -2.60 -2.14
N THR A 257 -1.11 -1.54 -1.69
CA THR A 257 0.04 -1.62 -0.78
C THR A 257 -0.33 -2.25 0.55
N ALA A 258 -1.49 -1.89 1.11
CA ALA A 258 -2.03 -2.50 2.32
C ALA A 258 -2.29 -4.01 2.14
N LEU A 259 -2.91 -4.43 1.02
CA LEU A 259 -3.16 -5.84 0.73
C LEU A 259 -1.88 -6.66 0.45
N ALA A 260 -0.88 -6.07 -0.22
CA ALA A 260 0.42 -6.70 -0.40
C ALA A 260 1.14 -6.89 0.95
N SER A 261 1.10 -5.87 1.81
CA SER A 261 1.66 -5.91 3.16
C SER A 261 0.97 -6.98 4.04
N ALA A 262 -0.35 -7.09 3.95
CA ALA A 262 -1.12 -8.13 4.63
C ALA A 262 -0.81 -9.53 4.09
N SER A 263 -0.62 -9.67 2.78
CA SER A 263 -0.20 -10.93 2.16
C SER A 263 1.16 -11.40 2.67
N ALA A 264 2.12 -10.47 2.83
CA ALA A 264 3.40 -10.76 3.46
C ALA A 264 3.23 -11.18 4.93
N ALA A 265 2.38 -10.49 5.70
CA ALA A 265 2.13 -10.83 7.09
C ALA A 265 1.51 -12.23 7.27
N LEU A 266 0.57 -12.60 6.38
CA LEU A 266 -0.01 -13.95 6.36
C LEU A 266 1.05 -15.02 6.14
N LEU A 267 1.92 -14.82 5.15
CA LEU A 267 2.95 -15.78 4.79
C LEU A 267 4.02 -15.90 5.88
N TRP A 268 4.46 -14.77 6.43
CA TRP A 268 5.45 -14.76 7.51
C TRP A 268 4.91 -15.34 8.81
N SER A 269 3.60 -15.22 9.07
CA SER A 269 2.95 -15.88 10.22
C SER A 269 2.94 -17.40 10.06
N ALA A 270 2.77 -17.91 8.84
CA ALA A 270 2.83 -19.35 8.55
C ALA A 270 4.27 -19.89 8.55
N HIS A 271 5.26 -19.04 8.28
CA HIS A 271 6.68 -19.37 8.20
C HIS A 271 7.53 -18.39 9.04
N PRO A 272 7.43 -18.45 10.38
CA PRO A 272 8.07 -17.48 11.27
C PRO A 272 9.60 -17.50 11.20
N GLU A 273 10.21 -18.59 10.72
CA GLU A 273 11.64 -18.76 10.54
C GLU A 273 12.21 -18.11 9.27
N TRP A 274 11.36 -17.69 8.33
CA TRP A 274 11.82 -17.08 7.08
C TRP A 274 12.34 -15.66 7.29
N THR A 275 13.26 -15.27 6.41
CA THR A 275 13.71 -13.88 6.27
C THR A 275 12.77 -13.06 5.39
N ASN A 276 12.90 -11.73 5.42
CA ASN A 276 12.23 -10.81 4.48
C ASN A 276 12.44 -11.24 3.02
N ASN A 277 13.65 -11.67 2.68
CA ASN A 277 14.03 -12.12 1.34
C ASN A 277 13.21 -13.33 0.89
N GLN A 278 13.06 -14.31 1.77
CA GLN A 278 12.34 -15.54 1.49
C GLN A 278 10.83 -15.29 1.33
N VAL A 279 10.25 -14.47 2.22
CA VAL A 279 8.85 -14.06 2.12
C VAL A 279 8.59 -13.32 0.81
N LEU A 280 9.43 -12.34 0.46
CA LEU A 280 9.29 -11.60 -0.79
C LEU A 280 9.45 -12.52 -2.02
N ARG A 281 10.40 -13.45 -1.99
CA ARG A 281 10.62 -14.38 -3.11
C ARG A 281 9.40 -15.25 -3.37
N VAL A 282 8.79 -15.79 -2.32
CA VAL A 282 7.59 -16.60 -2.46
C VAL A 282 6.41 -15.76 -2.97
N LEU A 283 6.26 -14.51 -2.51
CA LEU A 283 5.24 -13.60 -3.07
C LEU A 283 5.44 -13.36 -4.57
N LEU A 284 6.68 -13.13 -5.01
CA LEU A 284 7.02 -12.92 -6.43
C LEU A 284 6.78 -14.19 -7.26
N ASN A 285 7.27 -15.33 -6.79
CA ASN A 285 7.18 -16.62 -7.50
C ASN A 285 5.74 -17.12 -7.64
N THR A 286 4.87 -16.77 -6.69
CA THR A 286 3.47 -17.19 -6.68
C THR A 286 2.51 -16.11 -7.17
N ALA A 287 2.99 -14.94 -7.57
CA ALA A 287 2.18 -13.86 -8.13
C ALA A 287 1.38 -14.34 -9.35
N GLY A 288 0.17 -13.80 -9.51
CA GLY A 288 -0.66 -13.98 -10.70
C GLY A 288 -0.05 -13.18 -11.83
N LYS A 289 0.61 -13.87 -12.76
CA LYS A 289 1.37 -13.27 -13.86
C LYS A 289 0.55 -12.23 -14.64
N PRO A 290 1.21 -11.22 -15.21
CA PRO A 290 0.60 -10.30 -16.17
C PRO A 290 -0.34 -10.97 -17.17
N VAL A 291 -1.49 -10.34 -17.43
CA VAL A 291 -2.52 -10.87 -18.35
C VAL A 291 -2.05 -10.92 -19.80
N ASP A 292 -0.99 -10.18 -20.14
CA ASP A 292 -0.32 -10.19 -21.45
C ASP A 292 0.65 -11.38 -21.63
N GLY A 293 0.83 -12.21 -20.59
CA GLY A 293 1.72 -13.37 -20.60
C GLY A 293 3.20 -13.06 -20.35
N ALA A 294 3.57 -11.81 -20.07
CA ALA A 294 4.93 -11.45 -19.69
C ALA A 294 5.29 -11.99 -18.29
N GLU A 295 6.58 -12.25 -18.07
CA GLU A 295 7.07 -12.61 -16.72
C GLU A 295 7.01 -11.43 -15.74
N ARG A 296 7.18 -10.21 -16.28
CA ARG A 296 7.04 -8.92 -15.61
C ARG A 296 6.66 -7.86 -16.66
N ASN A 297 5.77 -6.93 -16.33
CA ASN A 297 5.56 -5.71 -17.12
C ASN A 297 5.58 -4.45 -16.23
N ASN A 298 5.48 -3.28 -16.85
CA ASN A 298 5.56 -2.00 -16.13
C ASN A 298 4.26 -1.59 -15.43
N GLY A 299 3.13 -2.27 -15.70
CA GLY A 299 1.83 -1.93 -15.12
C GLY A 299 1.53 -2.71 -13.84
N VAL A 300 1.87 -4.01 -13.80
CA VAL A 300 1.55 -4.91 -12.67
C VAL A 300 2.78 -5.59 -12.05
N GLY A 301 3.98 -5.25 -12.53
CA GLY A 301 5.22 -5.85 -12.08
C GLY A 301 5.28 -7.35 -12.42
N TYR A 302 5.74 -8.16 -11.47
CA TYR A 302 5.75 -9.63 -11.57
C TYR A 302 4.35 -10.24 -11.44
N GLY A 303 3.35 -9.44 -11.07
CA GLY A 303 1.94 -9.84 -11.04
C GLY A 303 1.21 -9.51 -9.74
N VAL A 304 -0.02 -9.99 -9.66
CA VAL A 304 -0.94 -9.76 -8.53
C VAL A 304 -0.60 -10.71 -7.37
N VAL A 305 -0.52 -10.22 -6.14
CA VAL A 305 -0.26 -11.07 -4.96
C VAL A 305 -1.36 -12.14 -4.78
N ARG A 306 -0.97 -13.39 -4.51
CA ARG A 306 -1.89 -14.53 -4.34
C ARG A 306 -1.60 -15.36 -3.08
N PRO A 307 -1.86 -14.84 -1.87
CA PRO A 307 -1.64 -15.59 -0.63
C PRO A 307 -2.33 -16.95 -0.58
N LYS A 308 -3.49 -17.12 -1.25
CA LYS A 308 -4.17 -18.42 -1.38
C LYS A 308 -3.32 -19.51 -2.07
N ILE A 309 -2.40 -19.11 -2.95
CA ILE A 309 -1.45 -20.02 -3.61
C ILE A 309 -0.14 -20.09 -2.81
N ALA A 310 0.35 -18.95 -2.32
CA ALA A 310 1.61 -18.85 -1.58
C ALA A 310 1.63 -19.67 -0.29
N LEU A 311 0.53 -19.69 0.47
CA LEU A 311 0.46 -20.35 1.77
C LEU A 311 0.51 -21.89 1.68
N PRO A 312 -0.33 -22.59 0.89
CA PRO A 312 -0.29 -24.04 0.83
C PRO A 312 0.84 -24.60 -0.04
N THR A 313 1.33 -23.83 -1.02
CA THR A 313 2.34 -24.27 -1.99
C THR A 313 3.38 -23.17 -2.21
N PRO A 314 4.21 -22.85 -1.20
CA PRO A 314 5.17 -21.74 -1.30
C PRO A 314 6.32 -21.99 -2.29
N GLY A 315 6.56 -23.25 -2.66
CA GLY A 315 7.74 -23.62 -3.44
C GLY A 315 9.03 -23.46 -2.65
N ASP A 316 10.14 -23.27 -3.35
CA ASP A 316 11.44 -22.96 -2.73
C ASP A 316 11.52 -21.46 -2.41
N PRO A 317 11.65 -21.07 -1.12
CA PRO A 317 11.83 -19.67 -0.74
C PRO A 317 13.22 -19.13 -1.11
N GLY A 318 14.15 -19.99 -1.55
CA GLY A 318 15.50 -19.66 -1.94
C GLY A 318 16.40 -19.24 -0.76
N PRO A 319 17.60 -18.72 -1.06
CA PRO A 319 18.57 -18.32 -0.04
C PRO A 319 18.07 -17.15 0.81
N ALA A 320 18.38 -17.22 2.10
CA ALA A 320 17.91 -16.29 3.14
C ALA A 320 18.56 -14.89 3.04
N ASP A 321 19.75 -14.80 2.47
CA ASP A 321 20.63 -13.62 2.44
C ASP A 321 20.65 -12.88 1.09
N VAL A 322 19.94 -13.40 0.08
CA VAL A 322 19.85 -12.76 -1.24
C VAL A 322 18.54 -11.98 -1.35
N PHE A 323 18.60 -10.68 -1.62
CA PHE A 323 17.40 -9.89 -1.91
C PHE A 323 16.82 -10.26 -3.30
N PRO A 324 15.51 -10.54 -3.44
CA PRO A 324 14.95 -11.06 -4.70
C PRO A 324 14.88 -10.06 -5.86
N LEU A 325 14.74 -8.76 -5.59
CA LEU A 325 14.64 -7.75 -6.63
C LEU A 325 16.04 -7.28 -7.07
N PRO A 326 16.27 -7.08 -8.39
CA PRO A 326 17.60 -6.78 -8.92
C PRO A 326 18.05 -5.33 -8.70
N ASP A 327 17.12 -4.43 -8.38
CA ASP A 327 17.31 -3.00 -8.19
C ASP A 327 18.32 -2.68 -7.07
N LEU A 328 18.25 -3.40 -5.95
CA LEU A 328 19.13 -3.19 -4.80
C LEU A 328 20.59 -3.52 -5.15
N ALA A 329 20.82 -4.66 -5.81
CA ALA A 329 22.16 -5.04 -6.27
C ALA A 329 22.68 -4.09 -7.36
N ALA A 330 21.80 -3.64 -8.26
CA ALA A 330 22.16 -2.68 -9.30
C ALA A 330 22.56 -1.31 -8.71
N ALA A 331 21.90 -0.87 -7.65
CA ALA A 331 22.25 0.37 -6.94
C ALA A 331 23.60 0.27 -6.23
N ASP A 332 23.88 -0.84 -5.55
CA ASP A 332 25.17 -1.08 -4.89
C ASP A 332 26.34 -1.15 -5.90
N ALA A 333 26.11 -1.72 -7.09
CA ALA A 333 27.11 -1.75 -8.15
C ALA A 333 27.45 -0.36 -8.72
N LYS A 334 26.45 0.53 -8.85
CA LYS A 334 26.66 1.91 -9.33
C LYS A 334 27.47 2.77 -8.34
N ASN A 335 27.36 2.48 -7.05
CA ASN A 335 28.03 3.22 -5.97
C ASN A 335 29.42 2.68 -5.60
N SER A 336 29.88 1.60 -6.25
CA SER A 336 31.21 1.05 -6.03
C SER A 336 32.26 1.84 -6.81
N PRO A 337 33.35 2.33 -6.18
CA PRO A 337 34.42 3.03 -6.90
C PRO A 337 35.00 2.11 -7.99
N ALA A 338 35.14 2.63 -9.21
CA ALA A 338 35.89 1.93 -10.24
C ALA A 338 37.32 1.64 -9.73
N PRO A 339 37.90 0.45 -9.98
CA PRO A 339 39.30 0.20 -9.64
C PRO A 339 40.15 1.26 -10.32
N SER A 340 40.86 2.07 -9.54
CA SER A 340 41.80 3.05 -10.06
C SER A 340 42.92 2.32 -10.79
N THR A 341 42.84 2.23 -12.12
CA THR A 341 43.94 1.77 -12.95
C THR A 341 45.02 2.84 -12.90
N ASN A 342 46.05 2.61 -12.07
CA ASN A 342 47.31 3.33 -12.11
C ASN A 342 48.05 3.00 -13.42
N SER A 343 47.62 3.61 -14.51
CA SER A 343 48.36 3.55 -15.77
C SER A 343 49.42 4.65 -15.75
N LYS A 344 50.65 4.29 -15.35
CA LYS A 344 51.86 5.05 -15.64
C LYS A 344 51.90 5.34 -17.15
N LYS A 345 51.71 6.60 -17.53
CA LYS A 345 51.85 7.08 -18.90
C LYS A 345 53.35 7.15 -19.25
N PRO A 346 53.83 6.52 -20.34
CA PRO A 346 55.19 6.74 -20.82
C PRO A 346 55.28 8.14 -21.47
N GLU A 347 56.34 8.86 -21.15
CA GLU A 347 56.76 10.07 -21.85
C GLU A 347 57.04 9.76 -23.32
N SER A 348 56.48 10.57 -24.21
CA SER A 348 56.93 10.67 -25.60
C SER A 348 56.93 12.14 -26.02
N SER A 349 58.10 12.53 -26.50
CA SER A 349 58.58 13.85 -26.86
C SER A 349 58.14 14.33 -28.25
N ALA A 350 58.07 15.67 -28.40
CA ALA A 350 58.28 16.52 -29.60
C ALA A 350 57.06 17.40 -29.99
N PRO A 351 57.26 18.49 -30.75
CA PRO A 351 57.80 19.76 -30.27
C PRO A 351 56.87 20.97 -30.54
N ASN A 352 57.21 22.12 -29.94
CA ASN A 352 56.55 23.42 -30.08
C ASN A 352 56.38 23.88 -31.54
N ALA A 353 55.19 24.37 -31.86
CA ALA A 353 54.94 25.33 -32.93
C ALA A 353 53.94 26.40 -32.43
N GLU A 354 54.36 27.65 -32.53
CA GLU A 354 53.64 28.85 -32.07
C GLU A 354 52.59 29.37 -33.07
N ALA A 355 51.62 30.10 -32.50
CA ALA A 355 50.75 31.14 -33.08
C ALA A 355 49.51 30.68 -33.89
N LYS A 356 48.34 31.33 -33.84
CA LYS A 356 47.95 32.70 -33.48
C LYS A 356 46.55 32.73 -32.84
N LYS A 357 46.32 33.79 -32.05
CA LYS A 357 45.01 34.30 -31.64
C LYS A 357 44.10 34.59 -32.83
N SER A 358 42.82 34.29 -32.67
CA SER A 358 41.72 35.09 -33.22
C SER A 358 40.63 35.20 -32.16
N GLU A 359 40.29 36.43 -31.84
CA GLU A 359 39.15 36.82 -31.01
C GLU A 359 37.84 36.51 -31.74
N GLY A 360 36.79 36.23 -30.96
CA GLY A 360 35.41 36.08 -31.41
C GLY A 360 34.51 35.98 -30.20
N GLY A 361 33.94 37.12 -29.79
CA GLY A 361 33.21 37.30 -28.54
C GLY A 361 31.81 36.69 -28.50
N GLY A 362 31.24 36.71 -27.29
CA GLY A 362 29.83 36.42 -27.02
C GLY A 362 29.58 36.07 -25.56
N LEU A 363 29.05 37.04 -24.80
CA LEU A 363 28.60 36.91 -23.39
C LEU A 363 27.38 35.95 -23.24
N PRO A 364 27.08 35.50 -22.01
CA PRO A 364 26.16 34.40 -21.72
C PRO A 364 24.69 34.85 -21.63
N TRP A 365 23.76 33.95 -21.95
CA TRP A 365 22.36 34.10 -21.57
C TRP A 365 22.01 33.15 -20.43
N LEU A 366 21.58 33.77 -19.34
CA LEU A 366 21.04 33.18 -18.13
C LEU A 366 19.62 32.64 -18.36
N ALA A 367 19.33 31.64 -17.55
CA ALA A 367 18.07 30.93 -17.38
C ALA A 367 16.85 31.83 -17.12
N LEU A 368 15.70 31.41 -17.64
CA LEU A 368 14.39 31.59 -17.01
C LEU A 368 13.50 30.41 -17.44
N GLY A 369 13.24 29.49 -16.51
CA GLY A 369 12.23 28.43 -16.64
C GLY A 369 11.47 28.34 -15.32
N LEU A 370 10.45 29.18 -15.18
CA LEU A 370 9.53 29.23 -14.04
C LEU A 370 8.64 27.98 -14.01
N GLY A 371 8.45 27.47 -12.79
CA GLY A 371 7.71 26.26 -12.50
C GLY A 371 6.19 26.39 -12.58
N ALA A 372 5.57 25.22 -12.71
CA ALA A 372 4.19 24.95 -12.36
C ALA A 372 4.11 23.47 -11.93
N CYS A 373 4.16 23.21 -10.63
CA CYS A 373 3.73 21.92 -10.06
C CYS A 373 2.30 22.13 -9.55
N VAL A 374 1.33 21.50 -10.22
CA VAL A 374 -0.08 21.49 -9.81
C VAL A 374 -0.29 20.24 -8.96
N LEU A 375 -0.59 20.45 -7.67
CA LEU A 375 -1.09 19.42 -6.75
C LEU A 375 -2.62 19.48 -6.74
N ILE A 376 -3.29 18.46 -7.28
CA ILE A 376 -4.71 18.20 -6.98
C ILE A 376 -4.89 16.68 -6.84
N GLY A 377 -5.23 16.25 -5.64
CA GLY A 377 -5.53 14.85 -5.32
C GLY A 377 -5.95 14.70 -3.87
N GLY A 378 -7.04 15.37 -3.48
CA GLY A 378 -7.54 15.28 -2.10
C GLY A 378 -8.63 16.29 -1.77
N ALA A 379 -9.75 16.29 -2.48
CA ALA A 379 -10.97 16.98 -2.04
C ALA A 379 -12.21 16.60 -2.86
N VAL A 380 -12.78 15.40 -2.65
CA VAL A 380 -14.22 15.20 -2.88
C VAL A 380 -14.78 14.28 -1.80
N THR A 381 -15.16 14.86 -0.66
CA THR A 381 -16.27 14.41 0.21
C THR A 381 -16.41 15.36 1.41
N ALA A 382 -16.77 16.63 1.17
CA ALA A 382 -17.21 17.52 2.26
C ALA A 382 -17.97 18.77 1.78
N VAL A 383 -19.01 18.62 0.95
CA VAL A 383 -20.00 19.70 0.78
C VAL A 383 -21.38 19.07 0.60
N LEU A 384 -22.21 19.13 1.64
CA LEU A 384 -23.65 19.47 1.58
C LEU A 384 -24.36 19.26 2.93
N VAL A 385 -23.89 19.88 4.03
CA VAL A 385 -24.76 20.15 5.19
C VAL A 385 -24.39 21.49 5.82
N ARG A 386 -24.82 22.60 5.21
CA ARG A 386 -25.05 23.85 5.96
C ARG A 386 -25.90 24.85 5.18
N ARG A 387 -27.22 24.67 5.21
CA ARG A 387 -28.19 25.78 5.10
C ARG A 387 -29.62 25.32 5.42
N ARG A 388 -29.96 25.31 6.70
CA ARG A 388 -31.31 25.62 7.20
C ARG A 388 -31.25 25.80 8.71
N ASN A 389 -31.13 27.07 9.11
CA ASN A 389 -31.63 27.65 10.36
C ASN A 389 -31.06 29.07 10.49
N ARG A 390 -31.68 30.00 9.76
CA ARG A 390 -32.10 31.32 10.25
C ARG A 390 -33.32 31.73 9.45
#